data_AF-A0A1Q9E7R8-F1
#
_entry.id   AF-A0A1Q9E7R8-F1
#
_cell.length_a   1.000
_cell.length_b   1.000
_cell.length_c   1.000
_cell.angle_alpha   90.00
_cell.angle_beta   90.00
_cell.angle_gamma   90.00
#
_symmetry.space_group_name_H-M   'P 1'
#
loop_
_entity.id
_entity.type
_entity.pdbx_description
1 polymer ?
#
loop_
_entity_poly.entity_id
_entity_poly.type
_entity_poly.pdbx_seq_one_letter_code
_entity_poly.pdbx_strand_id
1 'polypeptide(L)'
;MPLSWLSCASVAMLLQSRGVEAELQVARSAVNSTKLHLMTFMFNMHRSFAYLQVSAEANQMFPHVLGLGKGNSWGTMEKANAMRTFALTQNDQDVLIYADAFDCLVLGSRSEILRKFEELESESGRSIVFGAEETCFPNSDGICEKTPPAKHRWRYLNSGILVGRVHAFKTMLPKRSEEHVNDQVWFQLYRRDNPDKVLLDTDCKLICTLLRLQEDGVDVGVGRLHVRPTGTAPALVHFPGFGHRTRWVDGRPTSSLQDAFRQLFPQESAYLMEGWWFGIQVEATHDLKIYDGPGWWLLFTSVLCLQCNAGGTVSDDCTSLRHSDLCFWLNLRWFLLLLALAFCVLLCLPGRQGGGCRCQAWWPKQKLAVREA
;
A
#
# COMPACT_ATOMS: atom_id res chain seq x y z
N MET A 1 62.22 43.53 -24.57
CA MET A 1 61.47 42.56 -23.74
C MET A 1 60.11 42.35 -24.41
N PRO A 2 59.79 41.16 -24.94
CA PRO A 2 58.55 40.95 -25.67
C PRO A 2 57.42 40.56 -24.72
N LEU A 3 56.30 41.27 -24.82
CA LEU A 3 54.98 40.89 -24.32
C LEU A 3 54.22 40.32 -25.51
N SER A 4 54.08 38.99 -25.61
CA SER A 4 53.03 38.35 -26.39
C SER A 4 52.92 36.88 -26.01
N TRP A 5 51.72 36.32 -26.21
CA TRP A 5 51.36 34.89 -26.10
C TRP A 5 51.00 34.37 -24.70
N LEU A 6 50.04 35.02 -24.05
CA LEU A 6 49.04 34.24 -23.30
C LEU A 6 48.22 33.48 -24.34
N SER A 7 48.55 32.19 -24.48
CA SER A 7 47.96 31.24 -25.43
C SER A 7 46.42 31.29 -25.42
N CYS A 8 45.81 31.50 -26.59
CA CYS A 8 44.36 31.40 -26.79
C CYS A 8 43.77 30.08 -26.25
N ALA A 9 44.57 29.02 -26.15
CA ALA A 9 44.15 27.73 -25.60
C ALA A 9 43.80 27.80 -24.10
N SER A 10 44.49 28.62 -23.32
CA SER A 10 44.22 28.78 -21.88
C SER A 10 42.92 29.54 -21.62
N VAL A 11 42.60 30.53 -22.47
CA VAL A 11 41.35 31.28 -22.40
C VAL A 11 40.17 30.43 -22.86
N ALA A 12 40.34 29.61 -23.90
CA ALA A 12 39.32 28.67 -24.36
C ALA A 12 38.98 27.61 -23.30
N MET A 13 39.99 27.00 -22.64
CA MET A 13 39.77 26.05 -21.56
C MET A 13 39.05 26.67 -20.34
N LEU A 14 39.41 27.89 -19.96
CA LEU A 14 38.76 28.61 -18.84
C LEU A 14 37.31 29.02 -19.15
N LEU A 15 37.00 29.35 -20.41
CA LEU A 15 35.62 29.64 -20.83
C LEU A 15 34.78 28.36 -20.89
N GLN A 16 35.38 27.25 -21.32
CA GLN A 16 34.72 25.95 -21.40
C GLN A 16 34.48 25.35 -20.00
N SER A 17 35.41 25.51 -19.05
CA SER A 17 35.22 25.07 -17.66
C SER A 17 34.14 25.90 -16.93
N ARG A 18 34.11 27.22 -17.16
CA ARG A 18 33.08 28.11 -16.60
C ARG A 18 31.69 27.85 -17.19
N GLY A 19 31.60 27.49 -18.47
CA GLY A 19 30.35 27.08 -19.10
C GLY A 19 29.79 25.80 -18.48
N VAL A 20 30.66 24.79 -18.29
CA VAL A 20 30.29 23.52 -17.63
C VAL A 20 29.90 23.74 -16.16
N GLU A 21 30.62 24.57 -15.41
CA GLU A 21 30.26 24.90 -14.02
C GLU A 21 28.94 25.66 -13.91
N ALA A 22 28.67 26.60 -14.83
CA ALA A 22 27.40 27.32 -14.88
C ALA A 22 26.23 26.40 -15.23
N GLU A 23 26.40 25.48 -16.19
CA GLU A 23 25.40 24.45 -16.51
C GLU A 23 25.17 23.50 -15.33
N LEU A 24 26.22 23.08 -14.62
CA LEU A 24 26.11 22.28 -13.39
C LEU A 24 25.42 23.04 -12.26
N GLN A 25 25.66 24.34 -12.12
CA GLN A 25 24.98 25.18 -11.12
C GLN A 25 23.51 25.39 -11.47
N VAL A 26 23.18 25.61 -12.74
CA VAL A 26 21.80 25.72 -13.23
C VAL A 26 21.07 24.38 -13.07
N ALA A 27 21.71 23.25 -13.40
CA ALA A 27 21.15 21.92 -13.18
C ALA A 27 20.94 21.63 -11.69
N ARG A 28 21.90 21.96 -10.82
CA ARG A 28 21.75 21.83 -9.36
C ARG A 28 20.65 22.75 -8.80
N SER A 29 20.53 23.96 -9.32
CA SER A 29 19.46 24.90 -8.97
C SER A 29 18.09 24.41 -9.45
N ALA A 30 18.02 23.79 -10.63
CA ALA A 30 16.80 23.22 -11.18
C ALA A 30 16.33 22.00 -10.37
N VAL A 31 17.26 21.13 -9.94
CA VAL A 31 16.98 20.02 -9.01
C VAL A 31 16.43 20.54 -7.67
N ASN A 32 17.00 21.63 -7.14
CA ASN A 32 16.49 22.25 -5.92
C ASN A 32 15.12 22.95 -6.09
N SER A 33 14.73 23.27 -7.32
CA SER A 33 13.43 23.90 -7.63
C SER A 33 12.33 22.89 -8.00
N THR A 34 12.70 21.69 -8.44
CA THR A 34 11.76 20.69 -8.96
C THR A 34 10.85 20.20 -7.85
N LYS A 35 9.54 20.39 -8.02
CA LYS A 35 8.58 19.84 -7.05
C LYS A 35 8.25 18.39 -7.37
N LEU A 36 8.32 17.55 -6.35
CA LEU A 36 7.78 16.18 -6.39
C LEU A 36 6.42 16.19 -5.70
N HIS A 37 5.40 15.71 -6.41
CA HIS A 37 4.02 15.58 -5.91
C HIS A 37 3.62 14.11 -5.91
N LEU A 38 3.22 13.59 -4.75
CA LEU A 38 2.65 12.26 -4.62
C LEU A 38 1.13 12.38 -4.66
N MET A 39 0.47 11.70 -5.58
CA MET A 39 -0.98 11.66 -5.71
C MET A 39 -1.49 10.22 -5.66
N THR A 40 -2.72 10.08 -5.18
CA THR A 40 -3.43 8.80 -5.12
C THR A 40 -4.91 9.01 -5.40
N PHE A 41 -5.63 7.95 -5.73
CA PHE A 41 -7.08 8.00 -5.94
C PHE A 41 -7.79 7.09 -4.94
N MET A 42 -8.71 7.67 -4.16
CA MET A 42 -9.66 6.91 -3.34
C MET A 42 -11.00 7.65 -3.32
N PHE A 43 -12.11 6.94 -3.49
CA PHE A 43 -13.44 7.56 -3.43
C PHE A 43 -14.09 7.44 -2.05
N ASN A 44 -13.70 6.44 -1.27
CA ASN A 44 -14.09 6.24 0.12
C ASN A 44 -12.86 6.11 1.02
N MET A 45 -13.00 6.57 2.27
CA MET A 45 -11.97 6.35 3.28
C MET A 45 -11.86 4.85 3.57
N HIS A 46 -10.64 4.33 3.52
CA HIS A 46 -10.36 2.93 3.82
C HIS A 46 -9.09 2.82 4.67
N ARG A 47 -9.10 1.90 5.64
CA ARG A 47 -8.00 1.67 6.57
C ARG A 47 -6.67 1.37 5.86
N SER A 48 -6.72 0.63 4.75
CA SER A 48 -5.53 0.30 3.94
C SER A 48 -4.80 1.52 3.36
N PHE A 49 -5.42 2.70 3.30
CA PHE A 49 -4.69 3.91 2.93
C PHE A 49 -3.53 4.23 3.89
N ALA A 50 -3.61 3.74 5.14
CA ALA A 50 -2.54 3.89 6.12
C ALA A 50 -1.19 3.34 5.61
N TYR A 51 -1.16 2.31 4.77
CA TYR A 51 0.08 1.79 4.20
C TYR A 51 0.82 2.87 3.40
N LEU A 52 0.12 3.52 2.47
CA LEU A 52 0.69 4.57 1.63
C LEU A 52 0.97 5.82 2.47
N GLN A 53 0.02 6.24 3.31
CA GLN A 53 0.14 7.47 4.09
C GLN A 53 1.32 7.42 5.06
N VAL A 54 1.42 6.39 5.91
CA VAL A 54 2.47 6.26 6.91
C VAL A 54 3.85 6.17 6.25
N SER A 55 3.98 5.33 5.22
CA SER A 55 5.27 5.14 4.55
C SER A 55 5.73 6.40 3.80
N ALA A 56 4.79 7.14 3.19
CA ALA A 56 5.09 8.44 2.57
C ALA A 56 5.48 9.51 3.60
N GLU A 57 4.75 9.62 4.72
CA GLU A 57 5.02 10.60 5.77
C GLU A 57 6.38 10.36 6.44
N ALA A 58 6.77 9.10 6.64
CA ALA A 58 8.11 8.72 7.10
C ALA A 58 9.23 9.24 6.17
N ASN A 59 8.90 9.56 4.91
CA ASN A 59 9.79 10.12 3.91
C ASN A 59 9.45 11.58 3.55
N GLN A 60 8.73 12.28 4.43
CA GLN A 60 8.33 13.70 4.29
C GLN A 60 7.53 13.98 3.00
N MET A 61 6.70 13.01 2.59
CA MET A 61 5.76 13.15 1.49
C MET A 61 4.33 12.99 1.99
N PHE A 62 3.44 13.82 1.47
CA PHE A 62 2.03 13.84 1.86
C PHE A 62 1.19 13.59 0.62
N PRO A 63 0.51 12.43 0.52
CA PRO A 63 -0.28 12.11 -0.66
C PRO A 63 -1.43 13.11 -0.88
N HIS A 64 -1.53 13.65 -2.10
CA HIS A 64 -2.74 14.32 -2.58
C HIS A 64 -3.81 13.27 -2.87
N VAL A 65 -4.79 13.17 -1.97
CA VAL A 65 -5.91 12.26 -2.13
C VAL A 65 -6.92 12.83 -3.12
N LEU A 66 -7.09 12.16 -4.25
CA LEU A 66 -8.02 12.52 -5.30
C LEU A 66 -9.26 11.63 -5.22
N GLY A 67 -10.43 12.20 -5.51
CA GLY A 67 -11.66 11.41 -5.73
C GLY A 67 -12.55 11.19 -4.52
N LEU A 68 -12.16 11.62 -3.32
CA LEU A 68 -13.00 11.45 -2.11
C LEU A 68 -14.40 12.03 -2.32
N GLY A 69 -15.42 11.22 -1.98
CA GLY A 69 -16.82 11.60 -2.13
C GLY A 69 -17.35 11.53 -3.57
N LYS A 70 -16.57 11.03 -4.54
CA LYS A 70 -17.05 10.70 -5.89
C LYS A 70 -17.64 9.29 -5.93
N GLY A 71 -18.36 8.97 -7.01
CA GLY A 71 -19.01 7.67 -7.21
C GLY A 71 -18.03 6.49 -7.20
N ASN A 72 -18.59 5.28 -7.12
CA ASN A 72 -17.84 4.04 -6.96
C ASN A 72 -17.39 3.44 -8.31
N SER A 73 -16.17 3.72 -8.77
CA SER A 73 -15.62 2.93 -9.88
C SER A 73 -14.13 2.61 -9.71
N TRP A 74 -13.87 1.40 -9.21
CA TRP A 74 -12.52 0.83 -9.09
C TRP A 74 -11.96 0.40 -10.44
N GLY A 75 -10.64 0.58 -10.63
CA GLY A 75 -9.94 0.09 -11.83
C GLY A 75 -10.44 0.71 -13.12
N THR A 76 -11.01 1.90 -13.06
CA THR A 76 -11.51 2.63 -14.23
C THR A 76 -10.62 3.82 -14.55
N MET A 77 -10.83 4.38 -15.73
CA MET A 77 -10.17 5.62 -16.14
C MET A 77 -10.59 6.88 -15.35
N GLU A 78 -11.46 6.78 -14.33
CA GLU A 78 -11.69 7.91 -13.40
C GLU A 78 -10.40 8.35 -12.70
N LYS A 79 -9.53 7.40 -12.35
CA LYS A 79 -8.21 7.71 -11.78
C LYS A 79 -7.36 8.52 -12.76
N ALA A 80 -7.43 8.19 -14.05
CA ALA A 80 -6.71 8.92 -15.11
C ALA A 80 -7.26 10.35 -15.29
N ASN A 81 -8.57 10.53 -15.23
CA ASN A 81 -9.18 11.87 -15.26
C ASN A 81 -8.78 12.72 -14.05
N ALA A 82 -8.72 12.11 -12.85
CA ALA A 82 -8.29 12.78 -11.64
C ALA A 82 -6.80 13.18 -11.71
N MET A 83 -5.92 12.25 -12.14
CA MET A 83 -4.50 12.53 -12.37
C MET A 83 -4.32 13.69 -13.36
N ARG A 84 -5.08 13.70 -14.46
CA ARG A 84 -4.99 14.77 -15.46
C ARG A 84 -5.39 16.11 -14.87
N THR A 85 -6.51 16.14 -14.15
CA THR A 85 -7.02 17.37 -13.51
C THR A 85 -5.98 17.94 -12.55
N PHE A 86 -5.32 17.09 -11.76
CA PHE A 86 -4.23 17.50 -10.89
C PHE A 86 -3.02 17.98 -11.69
N ALA A 87 -2.56 17.23 -12.69
CA ALA A 87 -1.40 17.62 -13.51
C ALA A 87 -1.58 18.99 -14.17
N LEU A 88 -2.80 19.35 -14.60
CA LEU A 88 -3.12 20.65 -15.19
C LEU A 88 -2.90 21.85 -14.27
N THR A 89 -2.84 21.65 -12.94
CA THR A 89 -2.60 22.71 -11.97
C THR A 89 -1.12 22.83 -11.55
N GLN A 90 -0.24 21.96 -12.06
CA GLN A 90 1.18 21.91 -11.72
C GLN A 90 2.08 22.44 -12.84
N ASN A 91 3.33 22.77 -12.49
CA ASN A 91 4.34 23.26 -13.43
C ASN A 91 4.90 22.11 -14.29
N ASP A 92 5.17 22.36 -15.57
CA ASP A 92 5.58 21.33 -16.53
C ASP A 92 6.88 20.59 -16.19
N GLN A 93 7.77 21.22 -15.42
CA GLN A 93 9.06 20.66 -14.99
C GLN A 93 8.98 19.84 -13.69
N ASP A 94 7.88 19.97 -12.94
CA ASP A 94 7.65 19.19 -11.74
C ASP A 94 7.50 17.69 -12.07
N VAL A 95 7.71 16.85 -11.07
CA VAL A 95 7.57 15.39 -11.16
C VAL A 95 6.33 14.96 -10.37
N LEU A 96 5.51 14.13 -11.00
CA LEU A 96 4.35 13.49 -10.38
C LEU A 96 4.67 12.01 -10.11
N ILE A 97 4.23 11.54 -8.95
CA ILE A 97 4.10 10.12 -8.63
C ILE A 97 2.61 9.86 -8.47
N TYR A 98 2.07 8.93 -9.23
CA TYR A 98 0.81 8.30 -8.88
C TYR A 98 1.10 6.96 -8.19
N ALA A 99 0.39 6.69 -7.11
CA ALA A 99 0.37 5.39 -6.44
C ALA A 99 -1.07 5.00 -6.08
N ASP A 100 -1.44 3.74 -6.28
CA ASP A 100 -2.71 3.20 -5.81
C ASP A 100 -2.80 3.32 -4.28
N ALA A 101 -4.00 3.61 -3.79
CA ALA A 101 -4.17 4.11 -2.42
C ALA A 101 -3.92 3.04 -1.36
N PHE A 102 -4.20 1.77 -1.66
CA PHE A 102 -4.43 0.76 -0.64
C PHE A 102 -3.36 -0.32 -0.55
N ASP A 103 -2.47 -0.38 -1.53
CA ASP A 103 -1.49 -1.45 -1.67
C ASP A 103 -0.11 -0.97 -2.14
N CYS A 104 0.18 0.31 -1.93
CA CYS A 104 1.50 0.89 -2.20
C CYS A 104 2.23 1.31 -0.93
N LEU A 105 3.56 1.27 -0.98
CA LEU A 105 4.48 1.80 0.02
C LEU A 105 5.48 2.76 -0.63
N VAL A 106 5.84 3.81 0.12
CA VAL A 106 6.93 4.71 -0.24
C VAL A 106 8.07 4.53 0.76
N LEU A 107 9.21 4.04 0.27
CA LEU A 107 10.36 3.64 1.09
C LEU A 107 11.61 4.48 0.83
N GLY A 108 11.59 5.32 -0.20
CA GLY A 108 12.66 6.25 -0.52
C GLY A 108 12.30 7.69 -0.20
N SER A 109 13.33 8.45 0.18
CA SER A 109 13.20 9.90 0.37
C SER A 109 12.86 10.59 -0.96
N ARG A 110 12.27 11.79 -0.86
CA ARG A 110 12.04 12.67 -2.00
C ARG A 110 13.26 12.81 -2.92
N SER A 111 14.43 13.05 -2.35
CA SER A 111 15.69 13.22 -3.10
C SER A 111 16.13 11.94 -3.81
N GLU A 112 15.89 10.77 -3.21
CA GLU A 112 16.21 9.50 -3.83
C GLU A 112 15.30 9.21 -5.02
N ILE A 113 13.99 9.46 -4.86
CA ILE A 113 13.01 9.24 -5.92
C ILE A 113 13.32 10.13 -7.12
N LEU A 114 13.55 11.43 -6.90
CA LEU A 114 13.92 12.35 -7.98
C LEU A 114 15.20 11.90 -8.68
N ARG A 115 16.26 11.58 -7.93
CA ARG A 115 17.53 11.12 -8.51
C ARG A 115 17.34 9.87 -9.37
N LYS A 116 16.66 8.84 -8.86
CA LYS A 116 16.42 7.59 -9.60
C LYS A 116 15.53 7.80 -10.82
N PHE A 117 14.53 8.67 -10.72
CA PHE A 117 13.69 9.04 -11.86
C PHE A 117 14.51 9.75 -12.95
N GLU A 118 15.36 10.71 -12.57
CA GLU A 118 16.23 11.45 -13.49
C GLU A 118 17.29 10.54 -14.15
N GLU A 119 17.87 9.60 -13.39
CA GLU A 119 18.74 8.56 -13.93
C GLU A 119 18.00 7.75 -15.02
N LEU A 120 16.80 7.23 -14.73
CA LEU A 120 15.97 6.49 -15.69
C LEU A 120 15.56 7.34 -16.89
N GLU A 121 15.16 8.60 -16.68
CA GLU A 121 14.76 9.55 -17.73
C GLU A 121 15.94 9.84 -18.67
N SER A 122 17.14 10.10 -18.11
CA SER A 122 18.35 10.40 -18.87
C SER A 122 18.88 9.19 -19.65
N GLU A 123 18.85 7.98 -19.06
CA GLU A 123 19.27 6.73 -19.71
C GLU A 123 18.35 6.36 -20.88
N SER A 124 17.04 6.58 -20.70
CA SER A 124 16.02 6.06 -21.61
C SER A 124 15.47 7.08 -22.61
N GLY A 125 15.62 8.38 -22.34
CA GLY A 125 14.98 9.48 -23.05
C GLY A 125 13.46 9.60 -22.82
N ARG A 126 12.91 8.89 -21.84
CA ARG A 126 11.46 8.76 -21.61
C ARG A 126 11.05 9.43 -20.30
N SER A 127 10.09 10.34 -20.37
CA SER A 127 9.64 11.14 -19.21
C SER A 127 8.47 10.54 -18.43
N ILE A 128 8.05 9.31 -18.75
CA ILE A 128 7.08 8.52 -17.98
C ILE A 128 7.68 7.14 -17.69
N VAL A 129 7.65 6.73 -16.43
CA VAL A 129 8.11 5.42 -15.94
C VAL A 129 6.96 4.73 -15.24
N PHE A 130 6.61 3.51 -15.66
CA PHE A 130 5.67 2.64 -14.95
C PHE A 130 6.42 1.54 -14.21
N GLY A 131 5.82 1.05 -13.13
CA GLY A 131 6.21 -0.22 -12.55
C GLY A 131 6.03 -1.36 -13.55
N ALA A 132 6.95 -2.31 -13.53
CA ALA A 132 6.80 -3.56 -14.27
C ALA A 132 6.24 -4.66 -13.34
N GLU A 133 5.49 -5.62 -13.89
CA GLU A 133 4.97 -6.81 -13.21
C GLU A 133 5.30 -8.11 -13.96
N GLU A 134 5.16 -9.22 -13.23
CA GLU A 134 5.48 -10.58 -13.71
C GLU A 134 4.35 -11.20 -14.53
N THR A 135 3.11 -10.86 -14.20
CA THR A 135 1.93 -11.43 -14.84
C THR A 135 1.43 -10.45 -15.88
N CYS A 136 1.08 -10.92 -17.07
CA CYS A 136 0.40 -10.04 -18.01
C CYS A 136 -1.08 -9.99 -17.63
N PHE A 137 -1.52 -8.85 -17.11
CA PHE A 137 -2.91 -8.69 -16.70
C PHE A 137 -3.47 -7.32 -17.11
N PRO A 138 -4.73 -7.25 -17.53
CA PRO A 138 -5.42 -8.33 -18.24
C PRO A 138 -4.73 -8.59 -19.60
N ASN A 139 -4.82 -9.83 -20.11
CA ASN A 139 -4.37 -10.13 -21.47
C ASN A 139 -5.41 -9.61 -22.48
N SER A 140 -5.17 -8.41 -23.01
CA SER A 140 -5.99 -7.77 -24.04
C SER A 140 -5.14 -7.47 -25.28
N ASP A 141 -5.76 -7.58 -26.47
CA ASP A 141 -5.20 -7.13 -27.76
C ASP A 141 -3.81 -7.69 -28.13
N GLY A 142 -3.50 -8.89 -27.64
CA GLY A 142 -2.23 -9.57 -27.90
C GLY A 142 -1.01 -8.85 -27.30
N ILE A 143 -1.22 -8.01 -26.27
CA ILE A 143 -0.15 -7.23 -25.62
C ILE A 143 0.88 -8.16 -25.00
N CYS A 144 0.44 -9.27 -24.40
CA CYS A 144 1.31 -10.17 -23.66
C CYS A 144 2.34 -10.85 -24.57
N GLU A 145 1.90 -11.28 -25.75
CA GLU A 145 2.69 -11.98 -26.76
C GLU A 145 3.69 -11.04 -27.46
N LYS A 146 3.30 -9.76 -27.62
CA LYS A 146 4.15 -8.73 -28.25
C LYS A 146 5.14 -8.08 -27.28
N THR A 147 4.97 -8.29 -25.98
CA THR A 147 5.86 -7.71 -24.97
C THR A 147 7.22 -8.42 -25.01
N PRO A 148 8.33 -7.71 -25.24
CA PRO A 148 9.65 -8.32 -25.34
C PRO A 148 10.07 -8.96 -24.00
N PRO A 149 10.96 -9.97 -24.03
CA PRO A 149 11.54 -10.50 -22.81
C PRO A 149 12.34 -9.43 -22.07
N ALA A 150 12.35 -9.51 -20.74
CA ALA A 150 13.15 -8.67 -19.87
C ALA A 150 14.28 -9.48 -19.23
N LYS A 151 15.30 -8.79 -18.71
CA LYS A 151 16.44 -9.41 -18.01
C LYS A 151 15.99 -10.18 -16.77
N HIS A 152 15.01 -9.64 -16.07
CA HIS A 152 14.37 -10.22 -14.89
C HIS A 152 12.91 -10.54 -15.20
N ARG A 153 12.19 -11.11 -14.22
CA ARG A 153 10.81 -11.59 -14.40
C ARG A 153 9.77 -10.49 -14.61
N TRP A 154 10.05 -9.25 -14.20
CA TRP A 154 9.17 -8.11 -14.44
C TRP A 154 9.28 -7.66 -15.90
N ARG A 155 8.21 -7.84 -16.69
CA ARG A 155 8.19 -7.46 -18.11
C ARG A 155 6.94 -6.72 -18.57
N TYR A 156 5.83 -6.88 -17.86
CA TYR A 156 4.55 -6.29 -18.25
C TYR A 156 4.30 -4.98 -17.51
N LEU A 157 3.48 -4.10 -18.07
CA LEU A 157 3.16 -2.83 -17.42
C LEU A 157 2.22 -3.08 -16.24
N ASN A 158 2.53 -2.48 -15.09
CA ASN A 158 1.60 -2.34 -13.97
C ASN A 158 1.18 -0.87 -13.83
N SER A 159 -0.12 -0.63 -13.69
CA SER A 159 -0.68 0.72 -13.64
C SER A 159 -0.87 1.30 -12.24
N GLY A 160 -0.44 0.58 -11.20
CA GLY A 160 -0.65 0.99 -9.81
C GLY A 160 0.39 1.98 -9.29
N ILE A 161 1.58 2.03 -9.90
CA ILE A 161 2.54 3.13 -9.68
C ILE A 161 3.12 3.60 -11.00
N LEU A 162 3.10 4.92 -11.21
CA LEU A 162 3.80 5.57 -12.31
C LEU A 162 4.41 6.90 -11.86
N VAL A 163 5.58 7.24 -12.42
CA VAL A 163 6.34 8.45 -12.13
C VAL A 163 6.65 9.16 -13.43
N GLY A 164 6.62 10.49 -13.45
CA GLY A 164 6.94 11.22 -14.66
C GLY A 164 6.82 12.72 -14.55
N ARG A 165 7.31 13.41 -15.57
CA ARG A 165 7.21 14.87 -15.66
C ARG A 165 5.76 15.30 -15.87
N VAL A 166 5.37 16.42 -15.27
CA VAL A 166 4.01 16.97 -15.40
C VAL A 166 3.61 17.17 -16.87
N HIS A 167 4.50 17.72 -17.72
CA HIS A 167 4.18 17.89 -19.15
C HIS A 167 3.89 16.56 -19.85
N ALA A 168 4.60 15.49 -19.48
CA ALA A 168 4.40 14.17 -20.05
C ALA A 168 3.06 13.57 -19.59
N PHE A 169 2.66 13.78 -18.33
CA PHE A 169 1.32 13.43 -17.83
C PHE A 169 0.22 14.18 -18.61
N LYS A 170 0.39 15.49 -18.84
CA LYS A 170 -0.55 16.32 -19.62
C LYS A 170 -0.69 15.85 -21.06
N THR A 171 0.37 15.31 -21.66
CA THR A 171 0.33 14.77 -23.04
C THR A 171 -0.23 13.36 -23.10
N MET A 172 0.13 12.49 -22.14
CA MET A 172 -0.32 11.11 -22.10
C MET A 172 -1.81 11.01 -21.78
N LEU A 173 -2.27 11.63 -20.69
CA LEU A 173 -3.61 11.39 -20.17
C LEU A 173 -4.69 12.01 -21.06
N PRO A 174 -5.77 11.29 -21.37
CA PRO A 174 -6.81 11.77 -22.30
C PRO A 174 -7.58 12.96 -21.69
N LYS A 175 -8.07 13.88 -22.54
CA LYS A 175 -8.88 15.03 -22.09
C LYS A 175 -10.12 14.60 -21.30
N ARG A 176 -10.74 13.52 -21.74
CA ARG A 176 -11.83 12.82 -21.06
C ARG A 176 -11.76 11.36 -21.51
N SER A 177 -11.64 10.44 -20.58
CA SER A 177 -11.75 9.02 -20.87
C SER A 177 -13.20 8.56 -20.79
N GLU A 178 -13.50 7.45 -21.46
CA GLU A 178 -14.73 6.70 -21.19
C GLU A 178 -14.68 6.14 -19.76
N GLU A 179 -15.80 6.26 -19.06
CA GLU A 179 -16.01 5.63 -17.76
C GLU A 179 -16.02 4.11 -17.95
N HIS A 180 -15.59 3.35 -16.94
CA HIS A 180 -15.56 1.86 -16.95
C HIS A 180 -14.55 1.17 -17.86
N VAL A 181 -13.69 1.89 -18.59
CA VAL A 181 -12.53 1.28 -19.25
C VAL A 181 -11.50 0.91 -18.18
N ASN A 182 -10.99 -0.33 -18.22
CA ASN A 182 -9.91 -0.74 -17.35
C ASN A 182 -8.65 0.11 -17.61
N ASP A 183 -8.19 0.77 -16.57
CA ASP A 183 -7.01 1.61 -16.56
C ASP A 183 -5.73 0.90 -17.05
N GLN A 184 -5.46 -0.31 -16.57
CA GLN A 184 -4.29 -1.09 -16.93
C GLN A 184 -4.30 -1.44 -18.43
N VAL A 185 -5.46 -1.83 -18.98
CA VAL A 185 -5.64 -2.01 -20.44
C VAL A 185 -5.27 -0.72 -21.17
N TRP A 186 -5.82 0.41 -20.76
CA TRP A 186 -5.59 1.68 -21.44
C TRP A 186 -4.11 2.07 -21.45
N PHE A 187 -3.42 1.96 -20.31
CA PHE A 187 -1.99 2.28 -20.22
C PHE A 187 -1.12 1.31 -21.02
N GLN A 188 -1.47 0.02 -21.05
CA GLN A 188 -0.77 -0.97 -21.87
C GLN A 188 -0.90 -0.64 -23.36
N LEU A 189 -2.10 -0.28 -23.82
CA LEU A 189 -2.34 0.13 -25.21
C LEU A 189 -1.61 1.44 -25.55
N TYR A 190 -1.66 2.42 -24.66
CA TYR A 190 -0.92 3.67 -24.83
C TYR A 190 0.58 3.42 -25.01
N ARG A 191 1.18 2.58 -24.15
CA ARG A 191 2.60 2.21 -24.25
C ARG A 191 2.92 1.48 -25.55
N ARG A 192 2.07 0.54 -25.99
CA ARG A 192 2.24 -0.18 -27.26
C ARG A 192 2.31 0.80 -28.42
N ASP A 193 1.45 1.81 -28.41
CA ASP A 193 1.33 2.79 -29.49
C ASP A 193 2.32 3.96 -29.34
N ASN A 194 2.98 4.12 -28.18
CA ASN A 194 3.96 5.17 -27.87
C ASN A 194 5.20 4.63 -27.11
N PRO A 195 5.96 3.67 -27.68
CA PRO A 195 7.08 3.00 -27.00
C PRO A 195 8.29 3.92 -26.72
N ASP A 196 8.34 5.07 -27.39
CA ASP A 196 9.34 6.14 -27.25
C ASP A 196 9.02 7.10 -26.09
N LYS A 197 7.82 7.03 -25.49
CA LYS A 197 7.39 7.94 -24.41
C LYS A 197 7.35 7.29 -23.03
N VAL A 198 7.21 5.95 -22.98
CA VAL A 198 6.93 5.20 -21.75
C VAL A 198 8.00 4.16 -21.48
N LEU A 199 8.66 4.29 -20.33
CA LEU A 199 9.60 3.31 -19.80
C LEU A 199 8.88 2.35 -18.85
N LEU A 200 9.27 1.07 -18.88
CA LEU A 200 8.97 0.13 -17.80
C LEU A 200 10.22 -0.08 -16.96
N ASP A 201 10.10 0.06 -15.65
CA ASP A 201 11.17 -0.24 -14.71
C ASP A 201 11.26 -1.76 -14.46
N THR A 202 11.83 -2.49 -15.43
CA THR A 202 11.96 -3.96 -15.38
C THR A 202 13.03 -4.45 -14.40
N ASP A 203 13.88 -3.53 -13.91
CA ASP A 203 14.99 -3.83 -13.00
C ASP A 203 14.67 -3.41 -11.55
N CYS A 204 13.44 -2.96 -11.27
CA CYS A 204 13.04 -2.48 -9.95
C CYS A 204 13.98 -1.39 -9.38
N LYS A 205 14.50 -0.48 -10.22
CA LYS A 205 15.43 0.58 -9.80
C LYS A 205 14.71 1.61 -8.92
N LEU A 206 13.56 2.08 -9.39
CA LEU A 206 12.68 3.08 -8.77
C LEU A 206 11.41 2.44 -8.22
N ILE A 207 10.67 1.70 -9.06
CA ILE A 207 9.36 1.11 -8.79
C ILE A 207 9.49 -0.42 -8.82
N CYS A 208 8.97 -1.12 -7.82
CA CYS A 208 8.89 -2.57 -7.87
C CYS A 208 7.51 -3.10 -7.51
N THR A 209 7.01 -4.02 -8.32
CA THR A 209 5.73 -4.69 -8.11
C THR A 209 5.98 -6.06 -7.50
N LEU A 210 5.49 -6.31 -6.30
CA LEU A 210 5.75 -7.53 -5.53
C LEU A 210 4.45 -8.27 -5.22
N LEU A 211 4.47 -9.59 -5.32
CA LEU A 211 3.34 -10.46 -4.99
C LEU A 211 3.58 -11.20 -3.66
N ARG A 212 4.81 -11.66 -3.43
CA ARG A 212 5.16 -12.49 -2.26
C ARG A 212 6.60 -12.27 -1.84
N LEU A 213 6.82 -11.70 -0.65
CA LEU A 213 8.17 -11.28 -0.22
C LEU A 213 9.24 -12.37 -0.35
N GLN A 214 9.02 -13.56 0.22
CA GLN A 214 10.05 -14.60 0.26
C GLN A 214 10.31 -15.20 -1.12
N GLU A 215 9.25 -15.59 -1.82
CA GLU A 215 9.28 -16.20 -3.15
C GLU A 215 9.81 -15.23 -4.21
N ASP A 216 9.54 -13.94 -4.04
CA ASP A 216 10.04 -12.88 -4.90
C ASP A 216 11.51 -12.57 -4.66
N GLY A 217 12.11 -13.14 -3.61
CA GLY A 217 13.50 -12.92 -3.27
C GLY A 217 13.73 -11.58 -2.59
N VAL A 218 12.83 -11.14 -1.72
CA VAL A 218 12.87 -9.83 -1.08
C VAL A 218 13.31 -9.96 0.37
N ASP A 219 14.37 -9.22 0.73
CA ASP A 219 14.81 -9.05 2.12
C ASP A 219 14.25 -7.76 2.69
N VAL A 220 13.64 -7.86 3.87
CA VAL A 220 13.18 -6.69 4.62
C VAL A 220 14.30 -6.24 5.55
N GLY A 221 14.94 -5.12 5.20
CA GLY A 221 15.95 -4.46 6.01
C GLY A 221 15.35 -3.32 6.85
N VAL A 222 16.21 -2.55 7.50
CA VAL A 222 15.80 -1.38 8.29
C VAL A 222 15.23 -0.30 7.35
N GLY A 223 13.92 -0.10 7.40
CA GLY A 223 13.21 0.91 6.61
C GLY A 223 13.19 0.66 5.10
N ARG A 224 13.68 -0.49 4.60
CA ARG A 224 13.85 -0.77 3.17
C ARG A 224 13.56 -2.20 2.79
N LEU A 225 13.10 -2.39 1.56
CA LEU A 225 13.05 -3.68 0.87
C LEU A 225 14.22 -3.80 -0.10
N HIS A 226 14.88 -4.95 -0.10
CA HIS A 226 15.97 -5.28 -1.02
C HIS A 226 15.55 -6.45 -1.91
N VAL A 227 15.53 -6.22 -3.22
CA VAL A 227 15.08 -7.19 -4.23
C VAL A 227 16.31 -7.93 -4.73
N ARG A 228 16.57 -9.13 -4.19
CA ARG A 228 17.79 -9.91 -4.51
C ARG A 228 18.00 -10.16 -6.00
N PRO A 229 16.97 -10.52 -6.80
CA PRO A 229 17.17 -10.80 -8.22
C PRO A 229 17.76 -9.65 -9.03
N THR A 230 17.40 -8.40 -8.69
CA THR A 230 17.88 -7.19 -9.38
C THR A 230 19.05 -6.53 -8.66
N GLY A 231 19.26 -6.86 -7.37
CA GLY A 231 20.22 -6.20 -6.50
C GLY A 231 19.83 -4.77 -6.14
N THR A 232 18.55 -4.40 -6.31
CA THR A 232 18.06 -3.05 -6.08
C THR A 232 17.29 -2.93 -4.77
N ALA A 233 17.23 -1.70 -4.24
CA ALA A 233 16.30 -1.33 -3.20
C ALA A 233 15.33 -0.30 -3.79
N PRO A 234 14.13 -0.67 -4.26
CA PRO A 234 13.18 0.27 -4.86
C PRO A 234 12.72 1.34 -3.86
N ALA A 235 12.40 2.54 -4.36
CA ALA A 235 11.90 3.63 -3.53
C ALA A 235 10.36 3.62 -3.45
N LEU A 236 9.70 3.05 -4.45
CA LEU A 236 8.26 2.91 -4.56
C LEU A 236 7.92 1.43 -4.75
N VAL A 237 7.00 0.90 -3.96
CA VAL A 237 6.68 -0.53 -3.98
C VAL A 237 5.17 -0.73 -4.05
N HIS A 238 4.73 -1.60 -4.93
CA HIS A 238 3.32 -1.93 -5.13
C HIS A 238 3.08 -3.41 -4.87
N PHE A 239 1.98 -3.73 -4.18
CA PHE A 239 1.56 -5.09 -3.85
C PHE A 239 0.21 -5.47 -4.47
N PRO A 240 0.08 -5.54 -5.80
CA PRO A 240 -1.19 -5.80 -6.45
C PRO A 240 -1.67 -7.23 -6.23
N GLY A 241 -2.99 -7.43 -6.37
CA GLY A 241 -3.60 -8.75 -6.37
C GLY A 241 -3.19 -9.58 -5.15
N PHE A 242 -2.49 -10.69 -5.36
CA PHE A 242 -2.03 -11.56 -4.28
C PHE A 242 -1.09 -10.87 -3.27
N GLY A 243 -0.45 -9.76 -3.64
CA GLY A 243 0.40 -8.97 -2.74
C GLY A 243 -0.33 -8.41 -1.53
N HIS A 244 -1.56 -7.96 -1.69
CA HIS A 244 -2.37 -7.37 -0.61
C HIS A 244 -3.58 -8.21 -0.21
N ARG A 245 -3.92 -9.28 -0.95
CA ARG A 245 -5.01 -10.19 -0.57
C ARG A 245 -4.73 -10.88 0.76
N THR A 246 -5.81 -11.05 1.53
CA THR A 246 -5.76 -11.77 2.80
C THR A 246 -5.34 -13.22 2.59
N ARG A 247 -4.39 -13.66 3.40
CA ARG A 247 -4.02 -15.06 3.63
C ARG A 247 -3.93 -15.30 5.14
N TRP A 248 -4.02 -16.56 5.54
CA TRP A 248 -3.98 -16.93 6.95
C TRP A 248 -2.64 -17.60 7.27
N VAL A 249 -1.96 -17.11 8.31
CA VAL A 249 -0.74 -17.71 8.86
C VAL A 249 -0.91 -17.81 10.37
N ASP A 250 -0.74 -19.01 10.92
CA ASP A 250 -0.84 -19.28 12.36
C ASP A 250 -2.11 -18.69 13.01
N GLY A 251 -3.24 -18.76 12.29
CA GLY A 251 -4.52 -18.24 12.76
C GLY A 251 -4.68 -16.72 12.72
N ARG A 252 -3.76 -16.00 12.06
CA ARG A 252 -3.84 -14.55 11.88
C ARG A 252 -4.02 -14.21 10.40
N PRO A 253 -4.97 -13.33 10.06
CA PRO A 253 -5.06 -12.81 8.70
C PRO A 253 -3.90 -11.85 8.46
N THR A 254 -3.23 -12.02 7.33
CA THR A 254 -2.13 -11.16 6.89
C THR A 254 -2.07 -11.12 5.36
N SER A 255 -1.11 -10.39 4.81
CA SER A 255 -0.78 -10.35 3.38
C SER A 255 0.71 -10.09 3.23
N SER A 256 1.26 -10.20 2.01
CA SER A 256 2.66 -9.84 1.76
C SER A 256 2.93 -8.36 2.09
N LEU A 257 1.98 -7.49 1.74
CA LEU A 257 1.99 -6.08 2.11
C LEU A 257 1.97 -5.87 3.63
N GLN A 258 1.04 -6.52 4.35
CA GLN A 258 0.95 -6.37 5.81
C GLN A 258 2.21 -6.89 6.51
N ASP A 259 2.79 -7.99 6.03
CA ASP A 259 4.03 -8.53 6.59
C ASP A 259 5.24 -7.62 6.34
N ALA A 260 5.31 -6.97 5.16
CA ALA A 260 6.30 -5.93 4.90
C ALA A 260 6.10 -4.73 5.82
N PHE A 261 4.86 -4.23 5.89
CA PHE A 261 4.51 -3.06 6.69
C PHE A 261 4.77 -3.28 8.17
N ARG A 262 4.42 -4.44 8.73
CA ARG A 262 4.71 -4.79 10.14
C ARG A 262 6.20 -4.75 10.46
N GLN A 263 7.04 -5.21 9.54
CA GLN A 263 8.49 -5.22 9.75
C GLN A 263 9.12 -3.82 9.59
N LEU A 264 8.60 -3.01 8.68
CA LEU A 264 9.11 -1.67 8.38
C LEU A 264 8.59 -0.61 9.36
N PHE A 265 7.34 -0.75 9.81
CA PHE A 265 6.59 0.21 10.64
C PHE A 265 5.86 -0.53 11.77
N PRO A 266 6.59 -1.18 12.71
CA PRO A 266 5.99 -2.07 13.69
C PRO A 266 5.02 -1.37 14.66
N GLN A 267 5.31 -0.13 15.06
CA GLN A 267 4.44 0.60 15.97
C GLN A 267 3.15 1.01 15.26
N GLU A 268 3.27 1.61 14.08
CA GLU A 268 2.15 2.07 13.27
C GLU A 268 1.29 0.89 12.81
N SER A 269 1.90 -0.24 12.45
CA SER A 269 1.15 -1.48 12.15
C SER A 269 0.33 -1.93 13.36
N ALA A 270 0.91 -1.97 14.56
CA ALA A 270 0.21 -2.38 15.77
C ALA A 270 -1.01 -1.48 16.05
N TYR A 271 -0.85 -0.16 15.94
CA TYR A 271 -1.94 0.81 16.21
C TYR A 271 -2.97 0.89 15.09
N LEU A 272 -2.50 0.97 13.84
CA LEU A 272 -3.35 1.31 12.70
C LEU A 272 -3.87 0.10 11.98
N MET A 273 -3.26 -1.09 12.05
CA MET A 273 -3.66 -2.25 11.25
C MET A 273 -4.07 -3.46 12.09
N GLU A 274 -3.47 -3.65 13.25
CA GLU A 274 -3.65 -4.87 14.06
C GLU A 274 -4.58 -4.66 15.26
N GLY A 275 -4.68 -3.42 15.74
CA GLY A 275 -5.60 -3.04 16.80
C GLY A 275 -7.05 -3.22 16.37
N TRP A 276 -7.82 -3.89 17.23
CA TRP A 276 -9.28 -3.94 17.18
C TRP A 276 -9.80 -3.57 18.55
N TRP A 277 -10.74 -2.66 18.55
CA TRP A 277 -11.49 -2.31 19.75
C TRP A 277 -12.98 -2.39 19.47
N PHE A 278 -13.72 -2.85 20.47
CA PHE A 278 -15.17 -2.72 20.52
C PHE A 278 -15.49 -1.61 21.49
N GLY A 279 -16.41 -0.73 21.12
CA GLY A 279 -16.75 0.40 21.96
C GLY A 279 -17.94 1.19 21.43
N ILE A 280 -18.26 2.26 22.13
CA ILE A 280 -19.36 3.16 21.78
C ILE A 280 -18.73 4.46 21.32
N GLN A 281 -19.01 4.84 20.08
CA GLN A 281 -18.71 6.18 19.59
C GLN A 281 -19.83 7.12 20.02
N VAL A 282 -19.50 8.10 20.86
CA VAL A 282 -20.40 9.14 21.31
C VAL A 282 -20.15 10.39 20.46
N GLU A 283 -21.06 10.67 19.55
CA GLU A 283 -20.94 11.74 18.54
C GLU A 283 -19.71 11.58 17.64
N ALA A 284 -19.21 12.65 17.02
CA ALA A 284 -18.11 12.58 16.06
C ALA A 284 -16.70 12.57 16.70
N THR A 285 -16.60 12.76 18.01
CA THR A 285 -15.32 13.13 18.67
C THR A 285 -14.91 12.27 19.87
N HIS A 286 -15.80 11.42 20.40
CA HIS A 286 -15.51 10.64 21.59
C HIS A 286 -15.73 9.14 21.34
N ASP A 287 -14.75 8.33 21.76
CA ASP A 287 -14.84 6.87 21.71
C ASP A 287 -14.68 6.30 23.13
N LEU A 288 -15.66 5.50 23.56
CA LEU A 288 -15.57 4.68 24.77
C LEU A 288 -15.18 3.26 24.36
N LYS A 289 -13.92 2.89 24.57
CA LYS A 289 -13.45 1.52 24.34
C LYS A 289 -13.92 0.58 25.45
N ILE A 290 -14.76 -0.39 25.10
CA ILE A 290 -15.23 -1.47 26.00
C ILE A 290 -14.23 -2.64 26.00
N TYR A 291 -13.61 -2.90 24.86
CA TYR A 291 -12.58 -3.92 24.69
C TYR A 291 -11.53 -3.42 23.70
N ASP A 292 -10.26 -3.71 23.97
CA ASP A 292 -9.15 -3.49 23.06
C ASP A 292 -8.19 -4.68 23.21
N GLY A 293 -8.02 -5.48 22.17
CA GLY A 293 -7.14 -6.63 22.27
C GLY A 293 -7.27 -7.69 21.15
N PRO A 294 -6.35 -8.67 21.13
CA PRO A 294 -6.23 -9.64 20.04
C PRO A 294 -7.27 -10.77 20.10
N GLY A 295 -8.04 -10.89 21.19
CA GLY A 295 -9.04 -11.95 21.38
C GLY A 295 -10.14 -11.94 20.32
N TRP A 296 -10.35 -10.79 19.68
CA TRP A 296 -11.27 -10.67 18.57
C TRP A 296 -10.87 -11.50 17.35
N TRP A 297 -9.57 -11.59 17.04
CA TRP A 297 -9.09 -12.45 15.95
C TRP A 297 -9.39 -13.92 16.19
N LEU A 298 -9.27 -14.37 17.44
CA LEU A 298 -9.63 -15.74 17.82
C LEU A 298 -11.13 -15.98 17.64
N LEU A 299 -11.97 -15.01 18.00
CA LEU A 299 -13.41 -15.09 17.77
C LEU A 299 -13.75 -15.15 16.28
N PHE A 300 -13.22 -14.23 15.46
CA PHE A 300 -13.43 -14.24 14.02
C PHE A 300 -12.96 -15.53 13.37
N THR A 301 -11.76 -16.00 13.73
CA THR A 301 -11.24 -17.29 13.27
C THR A 301 -12.19 -18.42 13.64
N SER A 302 -12.72 -18.42 14.86
CA SER A 302 -13.71 -19.43 15.30
C SER A 302 -14.99 -19.39 14.45
N VAL A 303 -15.53 -18.20 14.18
CA VAL A 303 -16.74 -18.04 13.35
C VAL A 303 -16.49 -18.54 11.93
N LEU A 304 -15.34 -18.19 11.34
CA LEU A 304 -14.94 -18.68 10.02
C LEU A 304 -14.77 -20.20 10.02
N CYS A 305 -14.10 -20.78 11.02
CA CYS A 305 -13.97 -22.23 11.16
C CYS A 305 -15.34 -22.93 11.22
N LEU A 306 -16.32 -22.36 11.92
CA LEU A 306 -17.69 -22.89 11.97
C LEU A 306 -18.38 -22.78 10.61
N GLN A 307 -18.28 -21.63 9.93
CA GLN A 307 -18.87 -21.44 8.60
C GLN A 307 -18.27 -22.40 7.56
N CYS A 308 -16.95 -22.55 7.54
CA CYS A 308 -16.24 -23.45 6.63
C CYS A 308 -16.54 -24.93 6.90
N ASN A 309 -16.69 -25.35 8.17
CA ASN A 309 -16.91 -26.76 8.52
C ASN A 309 -18.39 -27.17 8.51
N ALA A 310 -19.29 -26.33 9.03
CA ALA A 310 -20.71 -26.65 9.19
C ALA A 310 -21.61 -25.99 8.15
N GLY A 311 -21.23 -24.81 7.66
CA GLY A 311 -22.02 -24.04 6.68
C GLY A 311 -21.78 -24.42 5.22
N GLY A 312 -20.82 -25.30 4.93
CA GLY A 312 -20.50 -25.74 3.57
C GLY A 312 -20.00 -24.63 2.64
N THR A 313 -19.60 -23.48 3.20
CA THR A 313 -19.17 -22.32 2.43
C THR A 313 -17.80 -22.59 1.80
N VAL A 314 -17.66 -22.34 0.50
CA VAL A 314 -16.39 -22.46 -0.22
C VAL A 314 -15.88 -21.05 -0.50
N SER A 315 -14.91 -20.60 0.28
CA SER A 315 -14.15 -19.37 0.06
C SER A 315 -12.66 -19.63 0.16
N ASP A 316 -11.84 -18.71 -0.38
CA ASP A 316 -10.38 -18.77 -0.27
C ASP A 316 -9.91 -18.80 1.21
N ASP A 317 -10.66 -18.14 2.10
CA ASP A 317 -10.44 -18.20 3.55
C ASP A 317 -10.62 -19.63 4.09
N CYS A 318 -11.63 -20.36 3.60
CA CYS A 318 -11.86 -21.74 4.01
C CYS A 318 -10.77 -22.67 3.53
N THR A 319 -10.15 -22.45 2.36
CA THR A 319 -9.03 -23.30 1.92
C THR A 319 -7.83 -23.24 2.86
N SER A 320 -7.60 -22.10 3.53
CA SER A 320 -6.48 -21.94 4.46
C SER A 320 -6.81 -22.40 5.89
N LEU A 321 -8.08 -22.36 6.28
CA LEU A 321 -8.51 -22.67 7.65
C LEU A 321 -9.03 -24.10 7.84
N ARG A 322 -9.58 -24.71 6.79
CA ARG A 322 -10.17 -26.06 6.83
C ARG A 322 -9.09 -27.09 7.18
N HIS A 323 -9.38 -27.93 8.16
CA HIS A 323 -8.46 -28.94 8.73
C HIS A 323 -7.23 -28.41 9.47
N SER A 324 -7.18 -27.12 9.82
CA SER A 324 -6.16 -26.64 10.76
C SER A 324 -6.45 -27.16 12.19
N ASP A 325 -5.41 -27.56 12.91
CA ASP A 325 -5.50 -27.91 14.35
C ASP A 325 -6.15 -26.77 15.14
N LEU A 326 -5.88 -25.53 14.73
CA LEU A 326 -6.48 -24.33 15.31
C LEU A 326 -8.01 -24.36 15.24
N CYS A 327 -8.59 -24.67 14.08
CA CYS A 327 -10.05 -24.76 13.96
C CYS A 327 -10.64 -25.86 14.84
N PHE A 328 -9.97 -27.00 14.96
CA PHE A 328 -10.41 -28.08 15.85
C PHE A 328 -10.45 -27.59 17.30
N TRP A 329 -9.37 -27.00 17.79
CA TRP A 329 -9.28 -26.52 19.17
C TRP A 329 -10.23 -25.35 19.48
N LEU A 330 -10.42 -24.43 18.53
CA LEU A 330 -11.38 -23.34 18.69
C LEU A 330 -12.81 -23.87 18.78
N ASN A 331 -13.21 -24.77 17.87
CA ASN A 331 -14.54 -25.36 17.89
C ASN A 331 -14.78 -26.19 19.15
N LEU A 332 -13.78 -26.95 19.61
CA LEU A 332 -13.86 -27.72 20.86
C LEU A 332 -14.04 -26.80 22.08
N ARG A 333 -13.29 -25.69 22.16
CA ARG A 333 -13.43 -24.70 23.25
C ARG A 333 -14.83 -24.10 23.28
N TRP A 334 -15.39 -23.72 22.14
CA TRP A 334 -16.76 -23.22 22.06
C TRP A 334 -17.78 -24.26 22.46
N PHE A 335 -17.63 -25.51 21.99
CA PHE A 335 -18.49 -26.60 22.39
C PHE A 335 -18.48 -26.83 23.91
N LEU A 336 -17.29 -26.86 24.53
CA LEU A 336 -17.14 -26.98 25.97
C LEU A 336 -17.73 -25.77 26.73
N LEU A 337 -17.57 -24.56 26.22
CA LEU A 337 -18.17 -23.35 26.80
C LEU A 337 -19.70 -23.43 26.76
N LEU A 338 -20.28 -23.82 25.62
CA LEU A 338 -21.73 -23.97 25.47
C LEU A 338 -22.28 -25.08 26.36
N LEU A 339 -21.55 -26.20 26.51
CA LEU A 339 -21.90 -27.24 27.48
C LEU A 339 -21.88 -26.73 28.91
N ALA A 340 -20.85 -25.96 29.30
CA ALA A 340 -20.76 -25.36 30.63
C ALA A 340 -21.90 -24.37 30.88
N LEU A 341 -22.22 -23.50 29.91
CA LEU A 341 -23.33 -22.56 30.00
C LEU A 341 -24.68 -23.27 30.08
N ALA A 342 -24.90 -24.31 29.25
CA ALA A 342 -26.12 -25.12 29.30
C ALA A 342 -26.26 -25.83 30.66
N PHE A 343 -25.16 -26.37 31.20
CA PHE A 343 -25.14 -26.97 32.53
C PHE A 343 -25.45 -25.93 33.62
N CYS A 344 -24.88 -24.73 33.56
CA CYS A 344 -25.20 -23.64 34.47
C CYS A 344 -26.68 -23.24 34.37
N VAL A 345 -27.25 -23.14 33.17
CA VAL A 345 -28.67 -22.86 32.98
C VAL A 345 -29.51 -23.99 33.57
N LEU A 346 -29.18 -25.26 33.32
CA LEU A 346 -29.90 -26.41 33.90
C LEU A 346 -29.84 -26.45 35.43
N LEU A 347 -28.72 -26.06 36.03
CA LEU A 347 -28.58 -25.92 37.49
C LEU A 347 -29.32 -24.70 38.06
N CYS A 348 -29.48 -23.63 37.27
CA CYS A 348 -30.18 -22.41 37.64
C CYS A 348 -31.67 -22.43 37.28
N LEU A 349 -32.12 -23.38 36.45
CA LEU A 349 -33.54 -23.60 36.21
C LEU A 349 -34.16 -24.02 37.54
N PRO A 350 -35.17 -23.29 38.04
CA PRO A 350 -35.82 -23.61 39.30
C PRO A 350 -36.61 -24.90 39.14
N GLY A 351 -35.91 -26.03 39.28
CA GLY A 351 -36.51 -27.35 39.42
C GLY A 351 -37.15 -27.43 40.79
N ARG A 352 -38.43 -27.04 40.86
CA ARG A 352 -39.60 -27.65 41.52
C ARG A 352 -39.45 -28.67 42.67
N GLN A 353 -38.31 -28.73 43.36
CA GLN A 353 -38.07 -29.51 44.58
C GLN A 353 -37.13 -28.73 45.51
N GLY A 354 -37.72 -27.84 46.31
CA GLY A 354 -37.43 -27.68 47.74
C GLY A 354 -36.02 -27.36 48.27
N GLY A 355 -34.98 -27.17 47.45
CA GLY A 355 -33.61 -26.92 47.95
C GLY A 355 -33.00 -25.68 47.31
N GLY A 356 -32.98 -24.56 48.02
CA GLY A 356 -32.51 -23.27 47.49
C GLY A 356 -31.02 -23.25 47.13
N CYS A 357 -30.72 -23.05 45.84
CA CYS A 357 -29.45 -22.48 45.41
C CYS A 357 -29.36 -21.02 45.90
N ARG A 358 -28.82 -20.82 47.11
CA ARG A 358 -28.37 -19.49 47.54
C ARG A 358 -27.03 -19.19 46.85
N CYS A 359 -27.08 -18.55 45.70
CA CYS A 359 -25.99 -17.68 45.28
C CYS A 359 -25.92 -16.52 46.29
N GLN A 360 -25.14 -16.69 47.37
CA GLN A 360 -24.77 -15.57 48.22
C GLN A 360 -23.88 -14.64 47.39
N ALA A 361 -24.51 -13.61 46.81
CA ALA A 361 -23.81 -12.44 46.35
C ALA A 361 -23.03 -11.87 47.54
N TRP A 362 -21.71 -12.04 47.50
CA TRP A 362 -20.78 -11.49 48.48
C TRP A 362 -20.64 -9.98 48.20
N TRP A 363 -21.69 -9.22 48.52
CA TRP A 363 -21.62 -7.76 48.52
C TRP A 363 -21.11 -7.30 49.89
N PRO A 364 -19.95 -6.63 50.00
CA PRO A 364 -19.55 -6.03 51.26
C PRO A 364 -20.54 -4.92 51.56
N LYS A 365 -21.35 -5.08 52.61
CA LYS A 365 -22.16 -3.97 53.16
C LYS A 365 -21.20 -2.92 53.72
N GLN A 366 -20.87 -1.90 52.92
CA GLN A 366 -20.38 -0.64 53.47
C GLN A 366 -21.48 -0.05 54.34
N LYS A 367 -21.26 -0.02 55.66
CA LYS A 367 -22.05 0.79 56.59
C LYS A 367 -21.75 2.26 56.30
N LEU A 368 -22.64 2.92 55.57
CA LEU A 368 -22.76 4.38 55.59
C LEU A 368 -23.31 4.77 56.96
N ALA A 369 -22.43 5.25 57.83
CA ALA A 369 -22.81 5.97 59.03
C ALA A 369 -23.29 7.37 58.62
N VAL A 370 -24.61 7.57 58.66
CA VAL A 370 -25.20 8.91 58.66
C VAL A 370 -24.86 9.54 60.01
N ARG A 371 -24.01 10.57 60.00
CA ARG A 371 -23.94 11.54 61.09
C ARG A 371 -24.90 12.68 60.74
N GLU A 372 -25.96 12.81 61.51
CA GLU A 372 -26.68 14.07 61.69
C GLU A 372 -26.34 14.63 63.09
N ALA A 373 -26.32 15.96 63.16
CA ALA A 373 -25.83 16.87 64.22
C ALA A 373 -24.31 17.13 64.22
#